data_AF-A0A3C1KUV2-F1
#
_entry.id   AF-A0A3C1KUV2-F1
#
_cell.length_a   1.000
_cell.length_b   1.000
_cell.length_c   1.000
_cell.angle_alpha   90.00
_cell.angle_beta   90.00
_cell.angle_gamma   90.00
#
_symmetry.space_group_name_H-M   'P 1'
#
loop_
_entity.id
_entity.type
_entity.pdbx_description
1 polymer ?
#
loop_
_entity_poly.entity_id
_entity_poly.type
_entity_poly.pdbx_seq_one_letter_code
_entity_poly.pdbx_strand_id
1 'polypeptide(L)'
;GSVEATNAIVGYLDIDYGAGTGTQNPVALKDNTGGLDDAIANILTVADKTFAADFAFGTVGMKSNLSGKAADGAGWRSLANPNDFSWLDGVLAAQSKKGFETSVALKTLFPKGVPAKGAQIRLFVKVVNNNGAAVPKGAVLPDQKSKDAWAIDSLYSMRVYPLNYRGQR
;
A
#
# COMPACT_ATOMS: atom_id res chain seq x y z
N GLY A 1 3.20 13.01 -5.41
CA GLY A 1 4.50 12.85 -6.11
C GLY A 1 4.33 11.99 -7.36
N SER A 2 5.29 12.01 -8.28
CA SER A 2 5.25 11.20 -9.51
C SER A 2 6.52 10.38 -9.68
N VAL A 3 6.45 9.33 -10.50
CA VAL A 3 7.57 8.48 -10.88
C VAL A 3 7.75 8.45 -12.39
N GLU A 4 8.96 8.09 -12.83
CA GLU A 4 9.26 7.81 -14.24
C GLU A 4 8.58 6.52 -14.71
N ALA A 5 8.54 6.30 -16.03
CA ALA A 5 7.81 5.21 -16.68
C ALA A 5 8.20 3.80 -16.17
N THR A 6 9.44 3.62 -15.73
CA THR A 6 10.00 2.34 -15.25
C THR A 6 10.05 2.24 -13.73
N ASN A 7 9.44 3.19 -13.02
CA ASN A 7 9.41 3.25 -11.56
C ASN A 7 7.97 3.13 -11.06
N ALA A 8 7.81 2.80 -9.79
CA ALA A 8 6.53 2.61 -9.15
C ALA A 8 6.43 3.38 -7.83
N ILE A 9 5.21 3.77 -7.48
CA ILE A 9 4.86 4.18 -6.12
C ILE A 9 3.96 3.09 -5.56
N VAL A 10 4.33 2.56 -4.40
CA VAL A 10 3.59 1.47 -3.74
C VAL A 10 3.27 1.87 -2.31
N GLY A 11 1.99 1.78 -1.95
CA GLY A 11 1.49 1.88 -0.59
C GLY A 11 1.12 0.51 -0.05
N TYR A 12 1.31 0.31 1.25
CA TYR A 12 0.96 -0.89 2.01
C TYR A 12 0.07 -0.48 3.18
N LEU A 13 -1.05 -1.17 3.34
CA LEU A 13 -1.95 -0.98 4.48
C LEU A 13 -1.91 -2.18 5.41
N ASP A 14 -1.81 -1.89 6.69
CA ASP A 14 -2.10 -2.79 7.80
C ASP A 14 -3.40 -2.28 8.44
N ILE A 15 -4.47 -3.07 8.40
CA ILE A 15 -5.80 -2.64 8.86
C ILE A 15 -6.12 -3.08 10.29
N ASP A 16 -5.26 -3.88 10.91
CA ASP A 16 -5.43 -4.43 12.25
C ASP A 16 -4.15 -4.33 13.10
N TYR A 17 -3.40 -3.25 12.87
CA TYR A 17 -2.08 -2.97 13.42
C TYR A 17 -1.86 -3.46 14.85
N GLY A 18 -0.84 -4.30 15.01
CA GLY A 18 -0.52 -5.01 16.25
C GLY A 18 -1.12 -6.41 16.37
N ALA A 19 -1.97 -6.84 15.44
CA ALA A 19 -2.46 -8.23 15.39
C ALA A 19 -1.44 -9.20 14.78
N GLY A 20 -0.57 -8.73 13.87
CA GLY A 20 0.48 -9.55 13.24
C GLY A 20 -0.06 -10.56 12.21
N THR A 21 -1.23 -10.31 11.65
CA THR A 21 -1.98 -11.15 10.70
C THR A 21 -1.58 -10.92 9.23
N GLY A 22 -1.12 -9.71 8.89
CA GLY A 22 -0.60 -9.37 7.55
C GLY A 22 0.83 -9.87 7.29
N THR A 23 1.41 -9.46 6.17
CA THR A 23 2.80 -9.79 5.81
C THR A 23 3.80 -8.77 6.33
N GLN A 24 4.83 -9.25 7.02
CA GLN A 24 6.00 -8.46 7.42
C GLN A 24 7.21 -8.73 6.53
N ASN A 25 7.17 -9.83 5.77
CA ASN A 25 8.29 -10.29 4.96
C ASN A 25 7.91 -10.25 3.47
N PRO A 26 8.33 -9.21 2.73
CA PRO A 26 8.10 -9.09 1.29
C PRO A 26 8.75 -10.20 0.48
N VAL A 27 9.85 -10.81 0.96
CA VAL A 27 10.54 -11.90 0.24
C VAL A 27 9.69 -13.18 0.20
N ALA A 28 8.67 -13.26 1.07
CA ALA A 28 7.67 -14.33 1.02
C ALA A 28 6.59 -14.08 -0.05
N LEU A 29 6.46 -12.84 -0.53
CA LEU A 29 5.56 -12.49 -1.62
C LEU A 29 6.23 -12.84 -2.95
N LYS A 30 5.54 -13.62 -3.78
CA LYS A 30 6.12 -14.24 -4.98
C LYS A 30 5.32 -13.99 -6.24
N ASP A 31 4.21 -13.26 -6.15
CA ASP A 31 3.45 -12.88 -7.34
C ASP A 31 4.24 -11.87 -8.16
N ASN A 32 4.76 -12.35 -9.28
CA ASN A 32 5.49 -11.59 -10.27
C ASN A 32 4.73 -11.54 -11.60
N THR A 33 3.40 -11.72 -11.55
CA THR A 33 2.53 -11.78 -12.74
C THR A 33 1.85 -10.45 -13.01
N GLY A 34 2.64 -9.38 -13.13
CA GLY A 34 2.11 -8.06 -13.43
C GLY A 34 3.09 -6.97 -13.04
N GLY A 35 3.05 -5.84 -13.75
CA GLY A 35 4.01 -4.76 -13.50
C GLY A 35 3.92 -4.18 -12.09
N LEU A 36 2.70 -4.05 -11.54
CA LEU A 36 2.53 -3.60 -10.16
C LEU A 36 2.84 -4.71 -9.14
N ASP A 37 2.54 -5.97 -9.47
CA ASP A 37 2.76 -7.10 -8.57
C ASP A 37 4.25 -7.34 -8.36
N ASP A 38 5.06 -7.21 -9.42
CA ASP A 38 6.52 -7.17 -9.35
C ASP A 38 7.04 -6.08 -8.39
N ALA A 39 6.43 -4.89 -8.41
CA ALA A 39 6.80 -3.78 -7.52
C ALA A 39 6.38 -4.02 -6.06
N ILE A 40 5.35 -4.83 -5.83
CA ILE A 40 4.81 -5.22 -4.52
C ILE A 40 5.61 -6.38 -3.91
N ALA A 41 5.95 -7.41 -4.70
CA ALA A 41 6.54 -8.67 -4.26
C ALA A 41 8.00 -8.56 -3.76
N ASN A 42 8.50 -7.34 -3.56
CA ASN A 42 9.89 -7.07 -3.24
C ASN A 42 10.01 -6.15 -2.01
N ILE A 43 11.25 -5.99 -1.52
CA ILE A 43 11.66 -5.47 -0.21
C ILE A 43 10.74 -4.35 0.35
N LEU A 44 9.70 -4.73 1.08
CA LEU A 44 9.10 -4.02 2.21
C LEU A 44 10.03 -4.11 3.43
N THR A 45 10.93 -3.14 3.58
CA THR A 45 11.65 -2.95 4.84
C THR A 45 10.94 -1.87 5.64
N VAL A 46 10.23 -2.28 6.70
CA VAL A 46 9.65 -1.39 7.70
C VAL A 46 10.38 -1.62 9.02
N ALA A 47 10.82 -0.53 9.66
CA ALA A 47 11.54 -0.59 10.93
C ALA A 47 10.64 -1.09 12.07
N ASP A 48 9.38 -0.63 12.07
CA ASP A 48 8.35 -1.06 13.00
C ASP A 48 7.93 -2.52 12.73
N LYS A 49 8.33 -3.41 13.64
CA LYS A 49 8.02 -4.84 13.60
C LYS A 49 6.58 -5.17 13.98
N THR A 50 5.80 -4.18 14.37
CA THR A 50 4.37 -4.31 14.65
C THR A 50 3.54 -4.22 13.37
N PHE A 51 4.06 -3.53 12.35
CA PHE A 51 3.41 -3.38 11.06
C PHE A 51 3.43 -4.68 10.26
N ALA A 52 2.26 -5.12 9.82
CA ALA A 52 2.08 -6.30 8.98
C ALA A 52 1.05 -5.97 7.89
N ALA A 53 1.47 -5.85 6.64
CA ALA A 53 0.61 -5.37 5.57
C ALA A 53 -0.44 -6.42 5.14
N ASP A 54 -1.71 -6.05 5.11
CA ASP A 54 -2.81 -6.87 4.58
C ASP A 54 -3.08 -6.58 3.10
N PHE A 55 -2.85 -5.33 2.71
CA PHE A 55 -3.17 -4.82 1.38
C PHE A 55 -2.02 -4.00 0.82
N ALA A 56 -1.95 -3.95 -0.51
CA ALA A 56 -1.10 -3.02 -1.22
C ALA A 56 -1.90 -2.25 -2.27
N PHE A 57 -1.37 -1.10 -2.66
CA PHE A 57 -1.86 -0.36 -3.81
C PHE A 57 -0.70 0.37 -4.46
N GLY A 58 -0.87 0.75 -5.72
CA GLY A 58 0.17 1.55 -6.36
C GLY A 58 -0.03 1.74 -7.84
N THR A 59 0.99 2.35 -8.44
CA THR A 59 1.05 2.64 -9.86
C THR A 59 2.47 2.48 -10.36
N VAL A 60 2.61 1.87 -11.55
CA VAL A 60 3.87 1.83 -12.30
C VAL A 60 3.79 2.83 -13.45
N GLY A 61 4.81 3.69 -13.56
CA GLY A 61 4.90 4.68 -14.63
C GLY A 61 3.72 5.65 -14.67
N MET A 62 3.10 5.92 -13.51
CA MET A 62 1.91 6.78 -13.40
C MET A 62 0.70 6.29 -14.20
N LYS A 63 0.54 4.97 -14.38
CA LYS A 63 -0.68 4.36 -14.91
C LYS A 63 -1.86 4.57 -13.96
N SER A 64 -3.06 4.70 -14.54
CA SER A 64 -4.32 4.84 -13.79
C SER A 64 -5.18 3.59 -13.91
N ASN A 65 -6.04 3.39 -12.92
CA ASN A 65 -7.18 2.50 -12.94
C ASN A 65 -8.44 3.27 -12.51
N LEU A 66 -9.09 3.91 -13.48
CA LEU A 66 -10.30 4.71 -13.23
C LEU A 66 -11.57 3.87 -13.20
N SER A 67 -11.51 2.63 -13.70
CA SER A 67 -12.66 1.74 -13.79
C SER A 67 -13.03 1.07 -12.45
N GLY A 68 -12.11 1.09 -11.49
CA GLY A 68 -12.23 0.34 -10.25
C GLY A 68 -11.93 -1.16 -10.40
N LYS A 69 -11.65 -1.67 -11.61
CA LYS A 69 -11.46 -3.09 -11.93
C LYS A 69 -9.98 -3.46 -12.04
N ALA A 70 -9.67 -4.73 -12.29
CA ALA A 70 -8.29 -5.19 -12.47
C ALA A 70 -7.54 -4.43 -13.59
N ALA A 71 -6.29 -4.02 -13.31
CA ALA A 71 -5.39 -3.30 -14.20
C ALA A 71 -3.92 -3.50 -13.82
N ASP A 72 -3.15 -4.29 -14.58
CA ASP A 72 -1.80 -4.81 -14.26
C ASP A 72 -0.80 -3.80 -13.68
N GLY A 73 -0.88 -2.54 -14.10
CA GLY A 73 0.04 -1.48 -13.70
C GLY A 73 -0.48 -0.49 -12.66
N ALA A 74 -1.72 -0.63 -12.19
CA ALA A 74 -2.33 0.31 -11.25
C ALA A 74 -3.51 -0.29 -10.49
N GLY A 75 -3.60 -0.03 -9.18
CA GLY A 75 -4.79 -0.35 -8.38
C GLY A 75 -4.44 -0.98 -7.04
N TRP A 76 -5.42 -1.69 -6.49
CA TRP A 76 -5.37 -2.31 -5.16
C TRP A 76 -5.18 -3.83 -5.24
N ARG A 77 -4.53 -4.37 -4.21
CA ARG A 77 -4.22 -5.79 -4.03
C ARG A 77 -4.48 -6.24 -2.60
N SER A 78 -4.97 -7.47 -2.47
CA SER A 78 -4.89 -8.27 -1.25
C SER A 78 -3.56 -9.02 -1.19
N LEU A 79 -2.92 -9.02 -0.03
CA LEU A 79 -1.68 -9.75 0.24
C LEU A 79 -1.93 -11.07 0.99
N ALA A 80 -3.20 -11.44 1.20
CA ALA A 80 -3.58 -12.65 1.93
C ALA A 80 -3.05 -13.94 1.28
N ASN A 81 -2.95 -13.96 -0.06
CA ASN A 81 -2.29 -15.03 -0.78
C ASN A 81 -0.93 -14.52 -1.31
N PRO A 82 0.20 -15.01 -0.78
CA PRO A 82 1.52 -14.50 -1.14
C PRO A 82 1.94 -14.85 -2.58
N ASN A 83 1.27 -15.79 -3.25
CA ASN A 83 1.63 -16.23 -4.60
C ASN A 83 0.72 -15.68 -5.70
N ASP A 84 -0.36 -14.99 -5.34
CA ASP A 84 -1.35 -14.45 -6.29
C ASP A 84 -2.12 -13.31 -5.61
N PHE A 85 -1.73 -12.07 -5.92
CA PHE A 85 -2.29 -10.89 -5.30
C PHE A 85 -3.66 -10.60 -5.91
N SER A 86 -4.70 -10.97 -5.17
CA SER A 86 -6.07 -10.76 -5.64
C SER A 86 -6.39 -9.27 -5.77
N TRP A 87 -6.99 -8.91 -6.90
CA TRP A 87 -7.51 -7.57 -7.17
C TRP A 87 -8.58 -7.14 -6.19
N LEU A 88 -8.57 -5.87 -5.82
CA LEU A 88 -9.65 -5.25 -5.07
C LEU A 88 -10.34 -4.17 -5.89
N ASP A 89 -11.65 -4.03 -5.68
CA ASP A 89 -12.43 -2.94 -6.24
C ASP A 89 -12.02 -1.61 -5.60
N GLY A 90 -11.29 -0.79 -6.35
CA GLY A 90 -10.78 0.50 -5.90
C GLY A 90 -10.26 1.32 -7.07
N VAL A 91 -10.38 2.64 -6.96
CA VAL A 91 -9.99 3.58 -8.03
C VAL A 91 -8.59 4.09 -7.74
N LEU A 92 -7.77 4.20 -8.79
CA LEU A 92 -6.49 4.89 -8.74
C LEU A 92 -6.37 5.84 -9.93
N ALA A 93 -6.31 7.14 -9.64
CA ALA A 93 -6.10 8.18 -10.63
C ALA A 93 -4.67 8.70 -10.51
N ALA A 94 -3.85 8.47 -11.53
CA ALA A 94 -2.48 8.95 -11.61
C ALA A 94 -2.31 9.88 -12.80
N GLN A 95 -1.65 11.01 -12.57
CA GLN A 95 -1.29 11.96 -13.62
C GLN A 95 0.18 12.33 -13.49
N SER A 96 0.93 12.09 -14.56
CA SER A 96 2.34 12.46 -14.66
C SER A 96 2.56 13.91 -14.22
N LYS A 97 3.56 14.14 -13.36
CA LYS A 97 3.92 15.44 -12.76
C LYS A 97 2.89 16.07 -11.81
N LYS A 98 1.69 15.49 -11.64
CA LYS A 98 0.69 16.02 -10.68
C LYS A 98 0.52 15.16 -9.44
N GLY A 99 0.69 13.85 -9.56
CA GLY A 99 0.55 12.92 -8.45
C GLY A 99 -0.34 11.74 -8.79
N PHE A 100 -0.67 10.96 -7.78
CA PHE A 100 -1.75 10.00 -7.86
C PHE A 100 -2.61 10.09 -6.60
N GLU A 101 -3.87 9.74 -6.77
CA GLU A 101 -4.87 9.62 -5.72
C GLU A 101 -5.52 8.26 -5.85
N THR A 102 -5.94 7.70 -4.72
CA THR A 102 -6.60 6.40 -4.72
C THR A 102 -7.69 6.32 -3.66
N SER A 103 -8.72 5.53 -3.94
CA SER A 103 -9.81 5.27 -3.02
C SER A 103 -10.25 3.81 -3.09
N VAL A 104 -10.65 3.29 -1.94
CA VAL A 104 -11.22 1.95 -1.78
C VAL A 104 -12.36 2.05 -0.79
N ALA A 105 -13.43 1.29 -1.01
CA ALA A 105 -14.54 1.28 -0.06
C ALA A 105 -14.13 0.58 1.24
N LEU A 106 -14.52 1.14 2.39
CA LEU A 106 -14.21 0.51 3.69
C LEU A 106 -14.76 -0.92 3.82
N LYS A 107 -15.88 -1.24 3.16
CA LYS A 107 -16.43 -2.61 3.11
C LYS A 107 -15.49 -3.61 2.41
N THR A 108 -14.64 -3.13 1.51
CA THR A 108 -13.63 -3.96 0.83
C THR A 108 -12.51 -4.32 1.80
N LEU A 109 -12.09 -3.37 2.64
CA LEU A 109 -11.06 -3.60 3.67
C LEU A 109 -11.61 -4.37 4.88
N PHE A 110 -12.85 -4.10 5.28
CA PHE A 110 -13.53 -4.71 6.42
C PHE A 110 -14.80 -5.45 5.96
N PRO A 111 -14.68 -6.61 5.30
CA PRO A 111 -15.84 -7.33 4.75
C PRO A 111 -16.82 -7.81 5.82
N LYS A 112 -16.35 -7.96 7.07
CA LYS A 112 -17.16 -8.31 8.24
C LYS A 112 -17.61 -7.08 9.06
N GLY A 113 -17.34 -5.87 8.56
CA GLY A 113 -17.54 -4.61 9.28
C GLY A 113 -16.31 -4.18 10.10
N VAL A 114 -16.22 -2.87 10.34
CA VAL A 114 -15.17 -2.28 11.19
C VAL A 114 -15.39 -2.76 12.63
N PRO A 115 -14.33 -3.22 13.35
CA PRO A 115 -14.44 -3.63 14.74
C PRO A 115 -15.15 -2.59 15.63
N ALA A 116 -15.94 -3.04 16.60
CA ALA A 116 -16.74 -2.16 17.47
C ALA A 116 -15.89 -1.13 18.24
N LYS A 117 -14.67 -1.53 18.65
CA LYS A 117 -13.67 -0.67 19.30
C LYS A 117 -12.90 0.26 18.35
N GLY A 118 -13.27 0.25 17.07
CA GLY A 118 -12.50 0.82 15.98
C GLY A 118 -11.32 -0.05 15.56
N ALA A 119 -10.73 0.28 14.41
CA ALA A 119 -9.52 -0.31 13.89
C ALA A 119 -8.47 0.78 13.65
N GLN A 120 -7.21 0.46 13.93
CA GLN A 120 -6.09 1.32 13.59
C GLN A 120 -5.53 0.85 12.25
N ILE A 121 -5.59 1.73 11.27
CA ILE A 121 -4.99 1.52 9.96
C ILE A 121 -3.63 2.21 9.95
N ARG A 122 -2.59 1.48 9.55
CA ARG A 122 -1.27 2.04 9.24
C ARG A 122 -1.01 2.00 7.76
N LEU A 123 -0.36 3.04 7.27
CA LEU A 123 0.08 3.17 5.90
C LEU A 123 1.60 3.34 5.85
N PHE A 124 2.23 2.51 5.03
CA PHE A 124 3.60 2.69 4.59
C PHE A 124 3.61 2.95 3.08
N VAL A 125 4.42 3.89 2.61
CA VAL A 125 4.57 4.20 1.18
C VAL A 125 6.05 4.15 0.81
N LYS A 126 6.36 3.64 -0.38
CA LYS A 126 7.71 3.65 -0.96
C LYS A 126 7.69 3.99 -2.44
N VAL A 127 8.83 4.48 -2.93
CA VAL A 127 9.11 4.64 -4.35
C VAL A 127 10.17 3.60 -4.73
N VAL A 128 9.90 2.81 -5.76
CA VAL A 128 10.75 1.71 -6.20
C VAL A 128 10.89 1.71 -7.71
N ASN A 129 11.84 0.95 -8.26
CA ASN A 129 11.85 0.59 -9.67
C ASN A 129 10.70 -0.41 -9.98
N ASN A 130 10.48 -0.69 -11.27
CA ASN A 130 9.39 -1.55 -11.74
C ASN A 130 9.34 -2.94 -11.11
N ASN A 131 10.49 -3.50 -10.68
CA ASN A 131 10.55 -4.81 -10.03
C ASN A 131 10.66 -4.76 -8.50
N GLY A 132 10.47 -3.57 -7.92
CA GLY A 132 10.46 -3.36 -6.48
C GLY A 132 11.82 -3.54 -5.78
N ALA A 133 12.89 -3.90 -6.51
CA ALA A 133 14.17 -4.32 -5.95
C ALA A 133 15.05 -3.17 -5.48
N ALA A 134 14.83 -1.95 -5.99
CA ALA A 134 15.68 -0.81 -5.70
C ALA A 134 14.86 0.48 -5.56
N VAL A 135 15.34 1.39 -4.69
CA VAL A 135 14.86 2.77 -4.68
C VAL A 135 15.54 3.52 -5.83
N PRO A 136 14.79 4.20 -6.71
CA PRO A 136 15.35 5.05 -7.75
C PRO A 136 16.21 6.17 -7.16
N LYS A 137 17.30 6.53 -7.85
CA LYS A 137 18.21 7.60 -7.39
C LYS A 137 17.45 8.92 -7.23
N GLY A 138 17.56 9.54 -6.06
CA GLY A 138 16.93 10.83 -5.76
C GLY A 138 15.43 10.74 -5.46
N ALA A 139 14.86 9.54 -5.37
CA ALA A 139 13.52 9.37 -4.85
C ALA A 139 13.48 9.75 -3.36
N VAL A 140 12.59 10.67 -3.02
CA VAL A 140 12.35 11.13 -1.65
C VAL A 140 10.85 11.24 -1.41
N LEU A 141 10.39 10.81 -0.25
CA LEU A 141 9.04 11.13 0.22
C LEU A 141 9.03 12.51 0.87
N PRO A 142 7.91 13.26 0.80
CA PRO A 142 7.82 14.61 1.39
C PRO A 142 8.22 14.70 2.87
N ASP A 143 7.94 13.65 3.64
CA ASP A 143 8.19 13.60 5.09
C ASP A 143 9.46 12.79 5.46
N GLN A 144 10.30 12.46 4.47
CA GLN A 144 11.48 11.62 4.69
C GLN A 144 12.57 12.41 5.43
N LYS A 145 12.71 12.16 6.75
CA LYS A 145 13.67 12.85 7.62
C LYS A 145 15.12 12.37 7.47
N SER A 146 15.36 11.23 6.82
CA SER A 146 16.70 10.69 6.58
C SER A 146 16.90 10.34 5.10
N LYS A 147 18.14 10.48 4.62
CA LYS A 147 18.56 10.11 3.25
C LYS A 147 18.69 8.59 3.07
N ASP A 148 18.52 7.82 4.14
CA ASP A 148 18.52 6.37 4.08
C ASP A 148 17.14 5.93 3.58
N ALA A 149 17.10 5.45 2.34
CA ALA A 149 15.90 5.14 1.57
C ALA A 149 14.94 4.10 2.20
N TRP A 150 15.27 3.59 3.39
CA TRP A 150 14.57 2.50 4.07
C TRP A 150 14.48 2.69 5.59
N ALA A 151 15.03 3.78 6.14
CA ALA A 151 14.86 4.13 7.55
C ALA A 151 13.78 5.21 7.65
N ILE A 152 12.52 4.82 7.49
CA ILE A 152 11.41 5.76 7.66
C ILE A 152 10.47 5.29 8.77
N ASP A 153 10.52 6.03 9.88
CA ASP A 153 9.56 6.04 10.99
C ASP A 153 8.18 6.61 10.58
N SER A 154 7.95 6.91 9.29
CA SER A 154 6.72 7.55 8.81
C SER A 154 5.65 6.52 8.48
N LEU A 155 5.20 5.79 9.50
CA LEU A 155 3.90 5.12 9.43
C LEU A 155 2.82 6.16 9.66
N TYR A 156 2.04 6.45 8.61
CA TYR A 156 0.84 7.25 8.78
C TYR A 156 -0.20 6.40 9.50
N SER A 157 -0.89 6.99 10.46
CA SER A 157 -1.91 6.29 11.25
C SER A 157 -3.25 6.98 11.09
N MET A 158 -4.28 6.17 10.89
CA MET A 158 -5.67 6.60 10.94
C MET A 158 -6.45 5.62 11.82
N ARG A 159 -7.37 6.12 12.63
CA ARG A 159 -8.31 5.27 13.35
C ARG A 159 -9.69 5.39 12.72
N VAL A 160 -10.29 4.25 12.40
CA VAL A 160 -11.62 4.17 11.80
C VAL A 160 -12.58 3.57 12.81
N TYR A 161 -13.81 4.09 12.84
CA TYR A 161 -14.85 3.66 13.75
C TYR A 161 -16.12 3.28 12.97
N PRO A 162 -16.96 2.37 13.50
CA PRO A 162 -18.27 2.14 12.93
C PRO A 162 -19.15 3.40 13.06
N LEU A 163 -20.11 3.58 12.14
CA LEU A 163 -21.01 4.75 12.10
C LEU A 163 -21.75 5.04 13.42
N ASN A 164 -21.98 4.01 14.24
CA ASN A 164 -22.67 4.12 15.53
C ASN A 164 -21.74 4.26 16.73
N TYR A 165 -20.44 4.52 16.54
CA TYR A 165 -19.49 4.67 17.63
C TYR A 165 -19.79 5.93 18.46
N ARG A 166 -20.41 5.71 19.62
CA ARG A 166 -20.56 6.74 20.67
C ARG A 166 -19.33 6.64 21.56
N GLY A 167 -18.24 7.30 21.17
CA GLY A 167 -17.01 7.29 21.96
C GLY A 167 -17.30 7.62 23.42
N GLN A 168 -16.79 6.80 24.35
CA GLN A 168 -16.78 7.18 25.76
C GLN A 168 -15.83 8.38 25.88
N ARG A 169 -16.42 9.56 26.03
CA ARG A 169 -15.73 10.77 26.48
C ARG A 169 -15.69 10.77 27.99
#